data_AF-A0A2G1ZXD3-F1
#
_entry.id   AF-A0A2G1ZXD3-F1
#
_cell.length_a   1.000
_cell.length_b   1.000
_cell.length_c   1.000
_cell.angle_alpha   90.00
_cell.angle_beta   90.00
_cell.angle_gamma   90.00
#
_symmetry.space_group_name_H-M   'P 1'
#
loop_
_entity.id
_entity.type
_entity.pdbx_description
1 polymer ?
#
loop_
_entity_poly.entity_id
_entity_poly.type
_entity_poly.pdbx_seq_one_letter_code
_entity_poly.pdbx_strand_id
1 'polypeptide(L)'
;MWVVVAYRLPPRNNHGRIAGYAVYNHEILGTDFVSGGAGDDKLGGFDRDDTLAGGAEGDDPLHGCTGNGTMIGGEGADTFVLGTADGMDLIKDFTQSEDTVALVGDLTPDDIFLSQEDSVAIIQAGETTIRLNGVDADDLSEDDFLFMG
;
A
#
# COMPACT_ATOMS: atom_id res chain seq x y z
N MET A 1 2.27 -20.03 11.09
CA MET A 1 1.48 -20.82 10.12
C MET A 1 0.41 -19.90 9.61
N TRP A 2 0.58 -19.37 8.41
CA TRP A 2 -0.50 -18.73 7.65
C TRP A 2 -0.58 -19.47 6.33
N VAL A 3 -1.78 -19.96 6.03
CA VAL A 3 -2.15 -20.67 4.81
C VAL A 3 -3.22 -19.81 4.17
N VAL A 4 -2.99 -19.33 2.94
CA VAL A 4 -4.03 -19.15 1.92
C VAL A 4 -3.39 -19.37 0.53
N VAL A 5 -4.11 -20.09 -0.34
CA VAL A 5 -3.78 -20.51 -1.70
C VAL A 5 -4.91 -20.04 -2.64
N ALA A 6 -4.64 -19.54 -3.86
CA ALA A 6 -5.39 -19.86 -5.10
C ALA A 6 -4.95 -19.10 -6.40
N TYR A 7 -3.96 -19.66 -7.11
CA TYR A 7 -3.35 -19.25 -8.40
C TYR A 7 -4.27 -18.88 -9.59
N ARG A 8 -3.78 -18.00 -10.48
CA ARG A 8 -3.93 -18.12 -11.96
C ARG A 8 -2.74 -17.48 -12.70
N LEU A 9 -2.02 -18.27 -13.51
CA LEU A 9 -0.82 -17.82 -14.25
C LEU A 9 -1.19 -17.21 -15.63
N PRO A 10 -0.83 -15.95 -15.94
CA PRO A 10 -0.63 -15.51 -17.31
C PRO A 10 0.83 -15.80 -17.77
N PRO A 11 1.09 -15.94 -19.08
CA PRO A 11 2.43 -16.15 -19.60
C PRO A 11 3.34 -14.94 -19.32
N ARG A 12 4.50 -15.21 -18.72
CA ARG A 12 5.58 -14.24 -18.47
C ARG A 12 5.87 -13.41 -19.71
N ASN A 13 5.70 -12.08 -19.65
CA ASN A 13 6.33 -11.19 -20.61
C ASN A 13 7.71 -10.75 -20.08
N ASN A 14 8.67 -10.64 -20.98
CA ASN A 14 10.10 -10.74 -20.68
C ASN A 14 10.72 -9.40 -20.20
N HIS A 15 10.10 -8.70 -19.24
CA HIS A 15 10.48 -7.32 -18.87
C HIS A 15 10.43 -6.95 -17.38
N GLY A 16 10.56 -7.89 -16.44
CA GLY A 16 10.61 -7.55 -15.01
C GLY A 16 9.30 -6.97 -14.45
N ARG A 17 8.19 -7.14 -15.18
CA ARG A 17 6.83 -6.82 -14.72
C ARG A 17 6.18 -8.11 -14.26
N ILE A 18 5.91 -8.22 -12.97
CA ILE A 18 5.12 -9.32 -12.41
C ILE A 18 3.67 -8.85 -12.46
N ALA A 19 2.93 -9.33 -13.46
CA ALA A 19 1.48 -9.14 -13.55
C ALA A 19 0.81 -10.27 -12.74
N GLY A 20 0.01 -9.88 -11.75
CA GLY A 20 -0.94 -10.74 -11.06
C GLY A 20 -0.36 -12.04 -10.52
N TYR A 21 0.50 -11.96 -9.49
CA TYR A 21 0.58 -12.90 -8.36
C TYR A 21 1.80 -12.53 -7.48
N ALA A 22 1.58 -12.28 -6.19
CA ALA A 22 2.64 -12.10 -5.20
C ALA A 22 3.63 -13.27 -5.26
N VAL A 23 4.87 -12.96 -5.64
CA VAL A 23 5.96 -13.93 -5.70
C VAL A 23 6.45 -14.19 -4.27
N TYR A 24 5.88 -15.20 -3.59
CA TYR A 24 6.49 -15.77 -2.38
C TYR A 24 7.72 -16.64 -2.71
N ASN A 25 8.63 -16.10 -3.49
CA ASN A 25 10.03 -16.51 -3.43
C ASN A 25 10.79 -15.30 -2.91
N HIS A 26 11.18 -15.40 -1.66
CA HIS A 26 12.12 -14.58 -0.90
C HIS A 26 13.49 -14.47 -1.62
N GLU A 27 13.51 -14.05 -2.88
CA GLU A 27 14.68 -13.84 -3.75
C GLU A 27 14.43 -12.81 -4.87
N ILE A 28 13.47 -11.88 -4.74
CA ILE A 28 13.47 -10.71 -5.63
C ILE A 28 14.46 -9.69 -5.06
N LEU A 29 15.71 -9.85 -5.48
CA LEU A 29 16.80 -8.96 -5.12
C LEU A 29 16.66 -7.67 -5.95
N GLY A 30 15.87 -6.70 -5.49
CA GLY A 30 15.71 -5.45 -6.23
C GLY A 30 14.63 -4.53 -5.70
N THR A 31 14.49 -3.38 -6.37
CA THR A 31 13.26 -2.57 -6.36
C THR A 31 12.41 -3.09 -7.51
N ASP A 32 11.18 -3.49 -7.22
CA ASP A 32 10.28 -4.11 -8.19
C ASP A 32 9.08 -3.23 -8.53
N PHE A 33 8.46 -3.53 -9.68
CA PHE A 33 7.17 -3.00 -10.07
C PHE A 33 6.16 -4.16 -10.12
N VAL A 34 5.18 -4.11 -9.22
CA VAL A 34 4.11 -5.11 -9.08
C VAL A 34 2.80 -4.48 -9.53
N SER A 35 2.06 -5.19 -10.38
CA SER A 35 0.73 -4.75 -10.82
C SER A 35 -0.29 -5.88 -10.69
N GLY A 36 -1.43 -5.58 -10.08
CA GLY A 36 -2.57 -6.51 -9.94
C GLY A 36 -3.20 -6.75 -11.30
N GLY A 37 -3.68 -5.68 -11.92
CA GLY A 37 -4.20 -5.69 -13.28
C GLY A 37 -5.61 -5.14 -13.35
N ALA A 38 -6.60 -6.00 -13.53
CA ALA A 38 -7.99 -5.60 -13.66
C ALA A 38 -8.85 -6.46 -12.72
N GLY A 39 -9.74 -5.80 -12.00
CA GLY A 39 -10.52 -6.37 -10.91
C GLY A 39 -9.73 -6.45 -9.61
N ASP A 40 -10.42 -6.86 -8.54
CA ASP A 40 -9.87 -6.86 -7.19
C ASP A 40 -8.67 -7.81 -7.03
N ASP A 41 -7.53 -7.22 -6.70
CA ASP A 41 -6.23 -7.85 -6.57
C ASP A 41 -5.62 -7.59 -5.19
N LYS A 42 -4.92 -8.59 -4.65
CA LYS A 42 -4.16 -8.45 -3.41
C LYS A 42 -2.68 -8.32 -3.72
N LEU A 43 -2.11 -7.17 -3.40
CA LEU A 43 -0.71 -6.86 -3.64
C LEU A 43 0.05 -6.80 -2.32
N GLY A 44 1.32 -7.18 -2.37
CA GLY A 44 2.24 -7.00 -1.26
C GLY A 44 3.60 -6.60 -1.77
N GLY A 45 4.11 -5.51 -1.21
CA GLY A 45 5.51 -5.13 -1.27
C GLY A 45 6.33 -6.15 -0.51
N PHE A 46 7.51 -6.49 -1.03
CA PHE A 46 8.42 -7.36 -0.32
C PHE A 46 9.42 -6.50 0.46
N ASP A 47 10.66 -6.98 0.55
CA ASP A 47 11.73 -6.18 1.09
C ASP A 47 12.17 -5.12 0.07
N ARG A 48 12.42 -3.88 0.56
CA ARG A 48 12.96 -2.70 -0.18
C ARG A 48 11.89 -1.77 -0.76
N ASP A 49 12.36 -0.79 -1.54
CA ASP A 49 11.59 0.30 -2.11
C ASP A 49 10.86 -0.18 -3.38
N ASP A 50 9.75 -0.91 -3.25
CA ASP A 50 8.95 -1.40 -4.38
C ASP A 50 7.87 -0.41 -4.83
N THR A 51 7.37 -0.57 -6.06
CA THR A 51 6.17 0.11 -6.54
C THR A 51 5.03 -0.89 -6.74
N LEU A 52 3.90 -0.66 -6.07
CA LEU A 52 2.67 -1.43 -6.18
C LEU A 52 1.62 -0.61 -6.94
N ALA A 53 0.95 -1.23 -7.91
CA ALA A 53 -0.16 -0.65 -8.65
C ALA A 53 -1.33 -1.63 -8.69
N GLY A 54 -2.42 -1.31 -7.98
CA GLY A 54 -3.61 -2.18 -7.87
C GLY A 54 -4.14 -2.54 -9.25
N GLY A 55 -4.51 -1.53 -10.03
CA GLY A 55 -5.00 -1.79 -11.37
C GLY A 55 -5.58 -0.57 -12.06
N ALA A 56 -6.32 -0.82 -13.13
CA ALA A 56 -7.18 0.21 -13.73
C ALA A 56 -8.59 0.24 -13.11
N GLU A 57 -8.99 -0.84 -12.45
CA GLU A 57 -10.31 -1.04 -11.83
C GLU A 57 -10.18 -2.13 -10.74
N GLY A 58 -10.86 -1.98 -9.62
CA GLY A 58 -10.93 -2.99 -8.55
C GLY A 58 -10.76 -2.39 -7.16
N ASP A 59 -11.31 -3.06 -6.15
CA ASP A 59 -11.05 -2.69 -4.76
C ASP A 59 -9.81 -3.48 -4.27
N ASP A 60 -8.64 -2.84 -4.23
CA ASP A 60 -7.35 -3.51 -4.08
C ASP A 60 -6.76 -3.33 -2.67
N PRO A 61 -6.50 -4.43 -1.94
CA PRO A 61 -5.65 -4.38 -0.75
C PRO A 61 -4.17 -4.38 -1.12
N LEU A 62 -3.49 -3.24 -0.93
CA LEU A 62 -2.07 -3.03 -1.18
C LEU A 62 -1.30 -3.04 0.14
N HIS A 63 -0.50 -4.07 0.39
CA HIS A 63 0.37 -4.13 1.57
C HIS A 63 1.70 -3.45 1.27
N GLY A 64 2.08 -2.48 2.10
CA GLY A 64 3.32 -1.71 2.03
C GLY A 64 4.58 -2.58 2.04
N CYS A 65 5.72 -1.92 1.83
CA CYS A 65 7.01 -2.59 1.72
C CYS A 65 7.79 -2.41 3.03
N THR A 66 8.77 -3.24 3.33
CA THR A 66 9.65 -2.97 4.50
C THR A 66 10.65 -1.82 4.25
N GLY A 67 10.75 -1.34 3.01
CA GLY A 67 11.51 -0.15 2.60
C GLY A 67 10.59 1.02 2.22
N ASN A 68 11.14 2.05 1.56
CA ASN A 68 10.35 3.21 1.14
C ASN A 68 9.59 2.89 -0.16
N GLY A 69 8.40 2.33 -0.04
CA GLY A 69 7.57 1.93 -1.16
C GLY A 69 6.78 3.08 -1.80
N THR A 70 6.26 2.79 -2.98
CA THR A 70 5.24 3.61 -3.66
C THR A 70 4.02 2.77 -3.94
N MET A 71 2.84 3.24 -3.55
CA MET A 71 1.57 2.58 -3.82
C MET A 71 0.66 3.47 -4.67
N ILE A 72 -0.05 2.83 -5.60
CA ILE A 72 -1.02 3.41 -6.51
C ILE A 72 -2.22 2.49 -6.48
N GLY A 73 -3.35 2.96 -5.97
CA GLY A 73 -4.57 2.16 -5.88
C GLY A 73 -5.14 1.86 -7.26
N GLY A 74 -5.58 2.91 -7.95
CA GLY A 74 -6.30 2.80 -9.22
C GLY A 74 -7.70 3.40 -9.09
N GLU A 75 -8.66 2.82 -9.82
CA GLU A 75 -10.08 3.12 -9.61
C GLU A 75 -10.67 2.05 -8.68
N GLY A 76 -11.43 2.47 -7.67
CA GLY A 76 -12.05 1.57 -6.69
C GLY A 76 -11.82 2.05 -5.27
N ALA A 77 -12.41 1.35 -4.31
CA ALA A 77 -12.20 1.61 -2.89
C ALA A 77 -10.99 0.81 -2.40
N ASP A 78 -9.81 1.42 -2.43
CA ASP A 78 -8.56 0.73 -2.16
C ASP A 78 -8.20 0.76 -0.68
N THR A 79 -7.50 -0.29 -0.23
CA THR A 79 -7.00 -0.36 1.15
C THR A 79 -5.48 -0.44 1.14
N PHE A 80 -4.84 0.63 1.58
CA PHE A 80 -3.39 0.68 1.77
C PHE A 80 -3.07 0.15 3.17
N VAL A 81 -2.45 -1.02 3.26
CA VAL A 81 -2.13 -1.72 4.52
C VAL A 81 -0.67 -1.48 4.89
N LEU A 82 -0.44 -0.82 6.02
CA LEU A 82 0.87 -0.39 6.51
C LEU A 82 1.16 -0.97 7.90
N GLY A 83 2.31 -1.60 8.06
CA GLY A 83 2.85 -2.13 9.30
C GLY A 83 3.82 -1.19 10.02
N THR A 84 4.14 -1.55 11.26
CA THR A 84 4.97 -0.76 12.18
C THR A 84 6.46 -0.69 11.82
N ALA A 85 6.91 -1.32 10.74
CA ALA A 85 8.33 -1.34 10.34
C ALA A 85 8.55 -1.03 8.84
N ASP A 86 7.58 -0.36 8.21
CA ASP A 86 7.45 -0.29 6.74
C ASP A 86 8.17 0.91 6.11
N GLY A 87 9.24 1.42 6.73
CA GLY A 87 9.96 2.58 6.19
C GLY A 87 9.05 3.80 5.98
N MET A 88 9.31 4.58 4.92
CA MET A 88 8.52 5.76 4.56
C MET A 88 7.82 5.57 3.21
N ASP A 89 6.57 5.10 3.24
CA ASP A 89 5.78 4.87 2.04
C ASP A 89 5.18 6.14 1.43
N LEU A 90 4.92 6.10 0.12
CA LEU A 90 4.25 7.13 -0.65
C LEU A 90 3.02 6.56 -1.36
N ILE A 91 1.83 7.05 -1.02
CA ILE A 91 0.58 6.76 -1.73
C ILE A 91 0.30 7.91 -2.69
N LYS A 92 0.04 7.60 -3.96
CA LYS A 92 0.00 8.62 -5.03
C LYS A 92 -1.38 9.16 -5.38
N ASP A 93 -2.42 8.41 -5.09
CA ASP A 93 -3.79 8.62 -5.60
C ASP A 93 -4.87 8.38 -4.55
N PHE A 94 -4.52 8.50 -3.27
CA PHE A 94 -5.48 8.37 -2.17
C PHE A 94 -6.67 9.32 -2.35
N THR A 95 -7.87 8.74 -2.39
CA THR A 95 -9.15 9.44 -2.51
C THR A 95 -9.89 9.33 -1.18
N GLN A 96 -10.01 10.45 -0.48
CA GLN A 96 -10.76 10.50 0.78
C GLN A 96 -12.20 10.03 0.61
N SER A 97 -12.72 9.34 1.64
CA SER A 97 -14.07 8.73 1.68
C SER A 97 -14.30 7.58 0.69
N GLU A 98 -13.30 7.21 -0.11
CA GLU A 98 -13.30 6.05 -1.01
C GLU A 98 -12.24 5.04 -0.55
N ASP A 99 -11.01 5.52 -0.36
CA ASP A 99 -9.88 4.70 0.09
C ASP A 99 -9.74 4.66 1.61
N THR A 100 -8.95 3.71 2.10
CA THR A 100 -8.65 3.53 3.53
C THR A 100 -7.17 3.28 3.77
N VAL A 101 -6.61 3.93 4.80
CA VAL A 101 -5.29 3.59 5.34
C VAL A 101 -5.45 2.61 6.50
N ALA A 102 -5.10 1.35 6.28
CA ALA A 102 -5.08 0.33 7.31
C ALA A 102 -3.72 0.31 8.03
N LEU A 103 -3.74 0.46 9.34
CA LEU A 103 -2.56 0.48 10.20
C LEU A 103 -2.50 -0.80 11.04
N VAL A 104 -1.46 -1.60 10.84
CA VAL A 104 -1.27 -2.90 11.50
C VAL A 104 -0.38 -2.76 12.73
N GLY A 105 -0.83 -3.32 13.85
CA GLY A 105 -0.12 -3.34 15.12
C GLY A 105 -0.96 -2.76 16.25
N ASP A 106 -0.34 -2.62 17.43
CA ASP A 106 -0.97 -2.04 18.62
C ASP A 106 -1.06 -0.49 18.53
N LEU A 107 -1.52 0.03 17.40
CA LEU A 107 -1.71 1.46 17.15
C LEU A 107 -3.15 1.88 17.45
N THR A 108 -3.30 3.11 17.94
CA THR A 108 -4.58 3.74 18.25
C THR A 108 -4.68 5.12 17.59
N PRO A 109 -5.87 5.74 17.54
CA PRO A 109 -6.00 7.11 17.04
C PRO A 109 -5.07 8.12 17.74
N ASP A 110 -4.77 7.91 19.02
CA ASP A 110 -3.86 8.77 19.80
C ASP A 110 -2.39 8.67 19.32
N ASP A 111 -2.05 7.64 18.54
CA ASP A 111 -0.72 7.43 17.98
C ASP A 111 -0.53 8.08 16.59
N ILE A 112 -1.57 8.75 16.07
CA ILE A 112 -1.57 9.41 14.76
C ILE A 112 -1.26 10.89 14.89
N PHE A 113 -0.20 11.32 14.21
CA PHE A 113 0.17 12.72 14.08
C PHE A 113 0.17 13.12 12.61
N LEU A 114 -0.72 14.04 12.27
CA LEU A 114 -0.84 14.60 10.93
C LEU A 114 0.00 15.87 10.81
N SER A 115 0.67 16.02 9.67
CA SER A 115 1.33 17.25 9.27
C SER A 115 1.31 17.40 7.75
N GLN A 116 1.65 18.59 7.25
CA GLN A 116 1.65 18.89 5.81
C GLN A 116 3.04 19.32 5.36
N GLU A 117 3.49 18.79 4.21
CA GLU A 117 4.66 19.27 3.47
C GLU A 117 4.26 19.54 2.02
N ASP A 118 4.22 20.81 1.63
CA ASP A 118 3.71 21.25 0.33
C ASP A 118 2.31 20.67 0.03
N SER A 119 2.19 19.82 -1.00
CA SER A 119 0.95 19.13 -1.37
C SER A 119 0.94 17.67 -0.92
N VAL A 120 1.70 17.33 0.11
CA VAL A 120 1.79 15.97 0.67
C VAL A 120 1.35 16.00 2.13
N ALA A 121 0.26 15.30 2.44
CA ALA A 121 -0.12 15.00 3.80
C ALA A 121 0.83 13.93 4.37
N ILE A 122 1.33 14.14 5.58
CA ILE A 122 2.23 13.24 6.29
C ILE A 122 1.50 12.69 7.49
N ILE A 123 1.37 11.36 7.54
CA ILE A 123 0.83 10.61 8.66
C ILE A 123 1.99 9.94 9.38
N GLN A 124 2.29 10.37 10.60
CA GLN A 124 3.20 9.66 11.48
C GLN A 124 2.38 8.75 12.41
N ALA A 125 2.63 7.45 12.38
CA ALA A 125 1.93 6.45 13.19
C ALA A 125 2.97 5.52 13.85
N GLY A 126 3.26 5.73 15.14
CA GLY A 126 4.35 5.02 15.81
C GLY A 126 5.70 5.23 15.08
N GLU A 127 6.33 4.14 14.64
CA GLU A 127 7.61 4.16 13.89
C GLU A 127 7.44 4.32 12.36
N THR A 128 6.22 4.21 11.81
CA THR A 128 5.98 4.32 10.37
C THR A 128 5.57 5.74 9.97
N THR A 129 5.98 6.15 8.77
CA THR A 129 5.60 7.44 8.16
C THR A 129 4.97 7.19 6.80
N ILE A 130 3.77 7.71 6.59
CA ILE A 130 3.02 7.55 5.34
C ILE A 130 2.84 8.93 4.72
N ARG A 131 3.06 9.02 3.41
CA ARG A 131 2.90 10.26 2.64
C ARG A 131 1.77 10.08 1.64
N LEU A 132 0.77 10.95 1.70
CA LEU A 132 -0.32 10.99 0.74
C LEU A 132 -0.11 12.17 -0.21
N ASN A 133 0.21 11.88 -1.46
CA ASN A 133 0.47 12.90 -2.46
C ASN A 133 -0.85 13.50 -2.97
N GLY A 134 -0.94 14.83 -2.97
CA GLY A 134 -2.10 15.58 -3.44
C GLY A 134 -3.24 15.68 -2.43
N VAL A 135 -3.04 15.20 -1.20
CA VAL A 135 -4.02 15.24 -0.12
C VAL A 135 -3.68 16.38 0.85
N ASP A 136 -4.71 17.09 1.32
CA ASP A 136 -4.58 18.07 2.41
C ASP A 136 -4.73 17.33 3.75
N ALA A 137 -3.75 17.48 4.64
CA ALA A 137 -3.78 16.83 5.95
C ALA A 137 -4.97 17.29 6.81
N ASP A 138 -5.49 18.49 6.59
CA ASP A 138 -6.65 19.01 7.32
C ASP A 138 -7.98 18.36 6.88
N ASP A 139 -8.00 17.72 5.71
CA ASP A 139 -9.17 16.97 5.25
C ASP A 139 -9.24 15.60 5.95
N LEU A 140 -8.10 15.01 6.33
CA LEU A 140 -8.04 13.68 6.95
C LEU A 140 -8.69 13.62 8.35
N SER A 141 -9.38 12.52 8.61
CA SER A 141 -10.06 12.26 9.87
C SER A 141 -9.89 10.81 10.32
N GLU A 142 -10.34 10.48 11.53
CA GLU A 142 -10.31 9.09 12.04
C GLU A 142 -11.02 8.09 11.10
N ASP A 143 -12.01 8.53 10.31
CA ASP A 143 -12.74 7.67 9.38
C ASP A 143 -11.88 7.20 8.18
N ASP A 144 -10.76 7.88 7.89
CA ASP A 144 -9.82 7.49 6.83
C ASP A 144 -8.86 6.36 7.29
N PHE A 145 -8.90 5.98 8.57
CA PHE A 145 -7.97 5.03 9.18
C PHE A 145 -8.68 3.78 9.71
N LEU A 146 -8.10 2.61 9.42
CA LEU A 146 -8.48 1.33 10.00
C LEU A 146 -7.37 0.79 10.89
N PHE A 147 -7.60 0.72 12.20
CA PHE A 147 -6.64 0.17 13.16
C PHE A 147 -6.81 -1.35 13.29
N MET A 148 -5.74 -2.11 13.01
CA MET A 148 -5.72 -3.57 12.99
C MET A 148 -4.80 -4.12 14.09
N GLY A 149 -5.38 -4.49 15.24
CA GLY A 149 -4.70 -5.15 16.36
C GLY A 149 -4.75 -6.67 16.35
#